data_AF-A0A1G0CBG9-F1
#
_entry.id   AF-A0A1G0CBG9-F1
#
_cell.length_a   1.000
_cell.length_b   1.000
_cell.length_c   1.000
_cell.angle_alpha   90.00
_cell.angle_beta   90.00
_cell.angle_gamma   90.00
#
_symmetry.space_group_name_H-M   'P 1'
#
loop_
_entity.id
_entity.type
_entity.pdbx_description
1 polymer ?
#
loop_
_entity_poly.entity_id
_entity_poly.type
_entity_poly.pdbx_seq_one_letter_code
_entity_poly.pdbx_strand_id
1 'polypeptide(L)'
;MNGLFYHKEIAEYTTLSLLRFYENGYVIFKKITGDKEYFAKELKKFSMTGHVVNGEPEYTFCGAFEDFGSGTISFKVENEILDPSNTWSQKDVLSFKGTINDETTLLLKQTSKRTGFEIENNYLKTTDEDLLNEL
;
A
#
# COMPACT_ATOMS: atom_id res chain seq x y z
N MET A 1 -2.18 -1.36 -14.88
CA MET A 1 -1.01 -1.55 -13.99
C MET A 1 -1.29 -2.72 -13.03
N ASN A 2 -0.39 -3.70 -12.93
CA ASN A 2 -0.56 -4.88 -12.06
C ASN A 2 0.78 -5.21 -11.38
N GLY A 3 0.73 -5.63 -10.11
CA GLY A 3 1.91 -6.06 -9.35
C GLY A 3 2.07 -5.38 -7.99
N LEU A 4 3.10 -5.83 -7.26
CA LEU A 4 3.51 -5.28 -5.97
C LEU A 4 4.52 -4.14 -6.20
N PHE A 5 4.33 -3.05 -5.48
CA PHE A 5 5.19 -1.88 -5.43
C PHE A 5 5.52 -1.56 -3.97
N TYR A 6 6.75 -1.16 -3.68
CA TYR A 6 7.19 -0.88 -2.32
C TYR A 6 8.04 0.39 -2.23
N HIS A 7 7.99 1.04 -1.06
CA HIS A 7 8.94 2.03 -0.62
C HIS A 7 9.54 1.58 0.71
N LYS A 8 10.88 1.59 0.83
CA LYS A 8 11.62 1.18 2.03
C LYS A 8 12.23 2.40 2.72
N GLU A 9 11.92 2.53 4.01
CA GLU A 9 12.48 3.54 4.90
C GLU A 9 13.32 2.84 5.97
N ILE A 10 14.58 3.24 6.12
CA ILE A 10 15.50 2.74 7.16
C ILE A 10 15.76 3.88 8.14
N ALA A 11 15.14 3.79 9.31
CA ALA A 11 15.38 4.67 10.45
C ALA A 11 15.91 3.84 11.64
N GLU A 12 15.26 3.91 12.81
CA GLU A 12 15.54 2.99 13.92
C GLU A 12 15.07 1.56 13.61
N TYR A 13 13.96 1.43 12.87
CA TYR A 13 13.41 0.17 12.37
C TYR A 13 13.19 0.26 10.87
N THR A 14 13.26 -0.87 10.18
CA THR A 14 12.91 -0.94 8.75
C THR A 14 11.40 -0.86 8.62
N THR A 15 10.95 0.02 7.73
CA THR A 15 9.53 0.21 7.44
C THR A 15 9.29 0.11 5.94
N LEU A 16 8.26 -0.65 5.57
CA LEU A 16 7.81 -0.83 4.19
C LEU A 16 6.44 -0.18 4.01
N SER A 17 6.32 0.66 2.99
CA SER A 17 5.03 1.09 2.47
C SER A 17 4.73 0.28 1.22
N LEU A 18 3.72 -0.57 1.27
CA LEU A 18 3.37 -1.53 0.23
C LEU A 18 2.12 -1.09 -0.52
N LEU A 19 2.15 -1.21 -1.85
CA LEU A 19 1.02 -1.03 -2.75
C LEU A 19 0.91 -2.26 -3.63
N ARG A 20 -0.27 -2.87 -3.76
CA ARG A 20 -0.50 -3.96 -4.71
C ARG A 20 -1.68 -3.63 -5.60
N PHE A 21 -1.40 -3.52 -6.89
CA PHE A 21 -2.38 -3.26 -7.93
C PHE A 21 -2.80 -4.57 -8.57
N TYR A 22 -4.09 -4.68 -8.88
CA TYR A 22 -4.69 -5.86 -9.52
C TYR A 22 -5.29 -5.50 -10.87
N GLU A 23 -5.34 -6.48 -11.76
CA GLU A 23 -5.90 -6.33 -13.12
C GLU A 23 -7.38 -5.90 -13.13
N ASN A 24 -8.13 -6.23 -12.07
CA ASN A 24 -9.53 -5.86 -11.91
C ASN A 24 -9.74 -4.40 -11.44
N GLY A 25 -8.70 -3.57 -11.42
CA GLY A 25 -8.80 -2.14 -11.08
C GLY A 25 -8.75 -1.83 -9.57
N TYR A 26 -8.46 -2.83 -8.74
CA TYR A 26 -8.29 -2.63 -7.29
C TYR A 26 -6.84 -2.41 -6.89
N VAL A 27 -6.67 -1.69 -5.78
CA VAL A 27 -5.39 -1.47 -5.13
C VAL A 27 -5.54 -1.63 -3.62
N ILE A 28 -4.57 -2.31 -3.01
CA ILE A 28 -4.42 -2.33 -1.55
C ILE A 28 -3.14 -1.63 -1.13
N PHE A 29 -3.19 -1.01 0.05
CA PHE A 29 -2.08 -0.34 0.70
C PHE A 29 -1.91 -0.83 2.14
N LYS A 30 -0.67 -1.06 2.56
CA LYS A 30 -0.33 -1.32 3.96
C LYS A 30 1.05 -0.77 4.28
N LYS A 31 1.21 -0.17 5.46
CA LYS A 31 2.52 0.20 6.03
C LYS A 31 2.86 -0.81 7.13
N ILE A 32 4.03 -1.42 7.05
CA ILE A 32 4.52 -2.41 8.03
C ILE A 32 5.92 -2.04 8.51
N THR A 33 6.16 -2.19 9.81
CA THR A 33 7.45 -1.93 10.44
C THR A 33 7.86 -3.19 11.21
N GLY A 34 9.07 -3.68 10.99
CA GLY A 34 9.51 -4.93 11.61
C GLY A 34 10.78 -5.50 11.01
N ASP A 35 10.98 -6.80 11.22
CA ASP A 35 12.06 -7.58 10.67
C ASP A 35 11.62 -8.43 9.47
N LYS A 36 12.58 -9.14 8.87
CA LYS A 36 12.37 -9.99 7.71
C LYS A 36 11.32 -11.08 7.93
N GLU A 37 11.29 -11.69 9.12
CA GLU A 37 10.32 -12.74 9.45
C GLU A 37 8.89 -12.18 9.54
N TYR A 38 8.76 -11.00 10.15
CA TYR A 38 7.50 -10.27 10.22
C TYR A 38 7.04 -9.85 8.81
N PHE A 39 7.94 -9.32 7.98
CA PHE A 39 7.61 -8.97 6.58
C PHE A 39 7.13 -10.19 5.77
N ALA A 40 7.77 -11.34 5.91
CA ALA A 40 7.35 -12.56 5.22
C ALA A 40 5.94 -13.02 5.64
N LYS A 41 5.59 -12.87 6.92
CA LYS A 41 4.26 -13.15 7.43
C LYS A 41 3.21 -12.18 6.89
N GLU A 42 3.54 -10.88 6.87
CA GLU A 42 2.64 -9.84 6.41
C GLU A 42 2.40 -9.89 4.89
N LEU A 43 3.44 -10.14 4.08
CA LEU A 43 3.31 -10.26 2.62
C LEU A 43 2.37 -11.40 2.21
N LYS A 44 2.40 -12.54 2.92
CA LYS A 44 1.45 -13.65 2.69
C LYS A 44 -0.01 -13.23 2.88
N LYS A 45 -0.28 -12.29 3.79
CA LYS A 45 -1.62 -11.76 4.07
C LYS A 45 -1.97 -10.53 3.24
N PHE A 46 -0.98 -9.85 2.66
CA PHE A 46 -1.15 -8.67 1.82
C PHE A 46 -1.61 -9.04 0.40
N SER A 47 -2.81 -9.59 0.31
CA SER A 47 -3.40 -10.04 -0.95
C SER A 47 -4.92 -9.84 -0.97
N MET A 48 -5.50 -9.92 -2.17
CA MET A 48 -6.93 -9.97 -2.43
C MET A 48 -7.30 -11.25 -3.16
N THR A 49 -8.48 -11.79 -2.86
CA THR A 49 -9.08 -12.89 -3.61
C THR A 49 -10.49 -12.47 -4.04
N GLY A 50 -10.66 -12.21 -5.33
CA GLY A 50 -11.87 -11.54 -5.83
C GLY A 50 -11.97 -10.11 -5.26
N HIS A 51 -12.96 -9.87 -4.42
CA HIS A 51 -13.18 -8.59 -3.73
C HIS A 51 -12.87 -8.63 -2.23
N VAL A 52 -12.32 -9.75 -1.73
CA VAL A 52 -12.02 -9.94 -0.30
C VAL A 52 -10.54 -9.68 -0.06
N VAL A 53 -10.23 -8.79 0.90
CA VAL A 53 -8.88 -8.54 1.40
C VAL A 53 -8.51 -9.62 2.42
N ASN A 54 -7.37 -10.29 2.25
CA ASN A 54 -6.92 -11.37 3.13
C ASN A 54 -6.15 -10.87 4.37
N GLY A 55 -5.82 -9.58 4.42
CA GLY A 55 -5.14 -8.93 5.54
C GLY A 55 -6.10 -8.46 6.65
N GLU A 56 -5.53 -7.89 7.71
CA GLU A 56 -6.30 -7.22 8.76
C GLU A 56 -6.93 -5.95 8.17
N PRO A 57 -8.27 -5.84 8.07
CA PRO A 57 -8.95 -4.77 7.36
C PRO A 57 -8.79 -3.40 8.04
N GLU A 58 -8.51 -3.38 9.34
CA GLU A 58 -8.21 -2.15 10.10
C GLU A 58 -6.88 -1.52 9.68
N TYR A 59 -5.96 -2.32 9.15
CA TYR A 59 -4.59 -1.91 8.81
C TYR A 59 -4.26 -2.08 7.33
N THR A 60 -5.18 -2.67 6.55
CA THR A 60 -5.04 -2.87 5.10
C THR A 60 -6.07 -2.03 4.40
N PHE A 61 -5.61 -0.98 3.74
CA PHE A 61 -6.48 -0.05 3.03
C PHE A 61 -6.77 -0.59 1.64
N CYS A 62 -8.02 -0.48 1.19
CA CYS A 62 -8.45 -0.95 -0.13
C CYS A 62 -9.17 0.17 -0.89
N GLY A 63 -9.03 0.17 -2.21
CA GLY A 63 -9.73 1.09 -3.08
C GLY A 63 -9.65 0.69 -4.55
N ALA A 64 -10.20 1.54 -5.40
CA ALA A 64 -10.06 1.42 -6.85
C ALA A 64 -9.11 2.49 -7.37
N PHE A 65 -8.42 2.19 -8.47
CA PHE A 65 -7.53 3.14 -9.13
C PHE A 65 -7.96 3.35 -10.59
N GLU A 66 -7.73 4.56 -11.07
CA GLU A 66 -7.88 4.90 -12.48
C GLU A 66 -6.51 5.27 -13.06
N ASP A 67 -6.15 4.62 -14.16
CA ASP A 67 -5.01 4.98 -14.97
C ASP A 67 -5.51 5.83 -16.14
N PHE A 68 -5.15 7.11 -16.14
CA PHE A 68 -5.62 8.07 -17.13
C PHE A 68 -4.87 7.98 -18.47
N GLY A 69 -3.94 7.04 -18.62
CA GLY A 69 -3.17 6.82 -19.85
C GLY A 69 -2.15 7.93 -20.17
N SER A 70 -2.05 8.96 -19.33
CA SER A 70 -1.15 10.11 -19.48
C SER A 70 0.12 10.01 -18.61
N GLY A 71 0.48 8.81 -18.15
CA GLY A 71 1.55 8.61 -17.16
C GLY A 71 1.22 9.20 -15.78
N THR A 72 -0.05 9.47 -15.51
CA THR A 72 -0.54 10.01 -14.23
C THR A 72 -1.49 9.02 -13.59
N ILE A 73 -1.37 8.84 -12.28
CA ILE A 73 -2.25 7.97 -11.50
C ILE A 73 -2.79 8.72 -10.28
N SER A 74 -4.06 8.46 -9.98
CA SER A 74 -4.72 8.97 -8.79
C SER A 74 -5.70 7.93 -8.25
N PHE A 75 -5.69 7.71 -6.94
CA PHE A 75 -6.60 6.78 -6.29
C PHE A 75 -6.79 7.13 -4.82
N LYS A 76 -7.80 6.51 -4.21
CA LYS A 76 -8.07 6.60 -2.77
C LYS A 76 -8.24 5.22 -2.22
N VAL A 77 -7.72 4.98 -1.03
CA VAL A 77 -7.87 3.73 -0.29
C VAL A 77 -8.39 4.02 1.11
N GLU A 78 -9.20 3.11 1.64
CA GLU A 78 -9.88 3.22 2.91
C GLU A 78 -9.69 1.91 3.69
N ASN A 79 -9.51 2.02 5.02
CA ASN A 79 -9.54 0.87 5.92
C ASN A 79 -10.95 0.71 6.52
N GLU A 80 -11.26 -0.51 6.95
CA GLU A 80 -12.52 -0.84 7.60
C GLU A 80 -12.29 -1.12 9.09
N ILE A 81 -13.16 -0.60 9.95
CA ILE A 81 -13.10 -0.85 11.40
C ILE A 81 -14.20 -1.86 11.74
N LEU A 82 -13.83 -3.12 11.94
CA LEU A 82 -14.77 -4.18 12.29
C LEU A 82 -15.20 -4.12 13.75
N ASP A 83 -14.28 -3.73 14.64
CA ASP A 83 -14.53 -3.59 16.07
C ASP A 83 -14.35 -2.11 16.51
N PRO A 84 -15.45 -1.35 16.68
CA PRO A 84 -15.39 0.03 17.14
C PRO A 84 -14.83 0.21 18.56
N SER A 85 -14.73 -0.86 19.35
CA SER A 85 -14.15 -0.82 20.70
C SER A 85 -12.62 -0.82 20.68
N ASN A 86 -12.00 -1.20 19.57
CA ASN A 86 -10.55 -1.15 19.41
C ASN A 86 -10.07 0.30 19.24
N THR A 87 -9.60 0.90 20.33
CA THR A 87 -9.11 2.28 20.36
C THR A 87 -7.81 2.51 19.57
N TRP A 88 -7.09 1.44 19.23
CA TRP A 88 -5.82 1.52 18.50
C TRP A 88 -6.02 1.63 16.98
N SER A 89 -7.18 1.21 16.47
CA SER A 89 -7.53 1.30 15.05
C SER A 89 -8.50 2.44 14.81
N GLN A 90 -8.19 3.30 13.84
CA GLN A 90 -9.06 4.43 13.46
C GLN A 90 -9.30 4.41 11.97
N LYS A 91 -10.53 4.75 11.58
CA LYS A 91 -10.90 4.90 10.17
C LYS A 91 -10.14 6.07 9.56
N ASP A 92 -9.57 5.87 8.38
CA ASP A 92 -8.90 6.90 7.60
C ASP A 92 -9.10 6.65 6.09
N VAL A 93 -8.92 7.69 5.29
CA VAL A 93 -8.89 7.62 3.83
C VAL A 93 -7.58 8.22 3.38
N LEU A 94 -6.78 7.43 2.69
CA LEU A 94 -5.53 7.87 2.10
C LEU A 94 -5.75 8.18 0.63
N SER A 95 -5.39 9.39 0.21
CA SER A 95 -5.41 9.80 -1.19
C SER A 95 -3.99 9.74 -1.76
N PHE A 96 -3.84 9.13 -2.92
CA PHE A 96 -2.58 9.04 -3.65
C PHE A 96 -2.72 9.76 -4.99
N LYS A 97 -1.75 10.59 -5.33
CA LYS A 97 -1.66 11.24 -6.63
C LYS A 97 -0.20 11.34 -7.06
N GLY A 98 0.08 11.02 -8.32
CA GLY A 98 1.44 11.15 -8.82
C GLY A 98 1.62 10.61 -10.24
N THR A 99 2.85 10.22 -10.56
CA THR A 99 3.26 9.84 -11.91
C THR A 99 3.75 8.39 -11.97
N ILE A 100 3.44 7.77 -13.10
CA ILE A 100 4.03 6.50 -13.52
C ILE A 100 5.24 6.89 -14.37
N ASN A 101 6.46 6.71 -13.83
CA ASN A 101 7.68 7.11 -14.53
C ASN A 101 8.06 6.08 -15.59
N ASP A 102 7.89 4.80 -15.27
CA ASP A 102 8.09 3.65 -16.15
C ASP A 102 7.24 2.46 -15.64
N GLU A 103 7.39 1.28 -16.25
CA GLU A 103 6.63 0.09 -15.85
C GLU A 103 6.96 -0.44 -14.44
N THR A 104 8.02 0.07 -13.82
CA THR A 104 8.60 -0.38 -12.56
C THR A 104 8.59 0.68 -11.45
N THR A 105 8.35 1.95 -11.76
CA THR A 105 8.57 3.05 -10.81
C THR A 105 7.38 4.01 -10.74
N LEU A 106 6.92 4.28 -9.52
CA LEU A 106 5.85 5.24 -9.23
C LEU A 106 6.33 6.32 -8.27
N LEU A 107 6.12 7.59 -8.61
CA LEU A 107 6.29 8.69 -7.66
C LEU A 107 4.91 9.14 -7.18
N LEU A 108 4.59 8.94 -5.90
CA LEU A 108 3.26 9.21 -5.36
C LEU A 108 3.32 10.12 -4.14
N LYS A 109 2.52 11.18 -4.19
CA LYS A 109 2.15 11.96 -3.01
C LYS A 109 0.94 11.32 -2.33
N GLN A 110 1.11 10.95 -1.07
CA GLN A 110 0.09 10.43 -0.18
C GLN A 110 -0.39 11.53 0.78
N THR A 111 -1.70 11.66 0.96
CA THR A 111 -2.31 12.54 1.97
C THR A 111 -3.31 11.74 2.82
N SER A 112 -3.18 11.79 4.15
CA SER A 112 -4.20 11.26 5.07
C SER A 112 -5.32 12.28 5.24
N LYS A 113 -6.57 11.85 5.03
CA LYS A 113 -7.74 12.70 5.27
C LYS A 113 -7.92 13.00 6.76
N ARG A 114 -7.58 12.06 7.64
CA ARG A 114 -7.76 12.20 9.09
C ARG A 114 -6.76 13.18 9.70
N THR A 115 -5.48 13.10 9.35
CA THR A 115 -4.43 13.91 9.98
C THR A 115 -3.99 15.10 9.15
N GLY A 116 -4.32 15.13 7.85
CA GLY A 116 -3.77 16.10 6.91
C GLY A 116 -2.28 15.90 6.61
N PHE A 117 -1.66 14.85 7.16
CA PHE A 117 -0.24 14.56 6.93
C PHE A 117 -0.02 14.16 5.47
N GLU A 118 1.06 14.71 4.91
CA GLU A 118 1.47 14.48 3.52
C GLU A 118 2.88 13.92 3.47
N ILE A 119 3.10 12.96 2.58
CA ILE A 119 4.41 12.39 2.27
C ILE A 119 4.48 12.06 0.79
N GLU A 120 5.66 12.23 0.19
CA GLU A 120 5.92 11.85 -1.19
C GLU A 120 6.99 10.76 -1.22
N ASN A 121 6.68 9.64 -1.86
CA ASN A 121 7.54 8.47 -1.90
C ASN A 121 7.71 7.96 -3.33
N ASN A 122 8.91 7.46 -3.62
CA ASN A 122 9.17 6.66 -4.81
C ASN A 122 8.96 5.18 -4.48
N TYR A 123 8.13 4.51 -5.28
CA TYR A 123 7.81 3.10 -5.15
C TYR A 123 8.41 2.30 -6.31
N LEU A 124 9.04 1.18 -5.98
CA LEU A 124 9.64 0.25 -6.94
C LEU A 124 8.81 -1.02 -7.03
N LYS A 125 8.59 -1.49 -8.26
CA LYS A 125 7.90 -2.73 -8.55
C LYS A 125 8.78 -3.91 -8.18
N THR A 126 8.18 -4.93 -7.58
CA THR A 126 8.87 -6.12 -7.10
C THR A 126 7.95 -7.34 -7.06
N THR A 127 8.49 -8.48 -6.66
CA THR A 127 7.74 -9.67 -6.27
C THR A 127 7.87 -9.90 -4.77
N ASP A 128 7.03 -10.78 -4.21
CA ASP A 128 7.15 -11.15 -2.79
C ASP A 128 8.51 -11.77 -2.47
N GLU A 129 9.04 -12.59 -3.38
CA GLU A 129 10.33 -13.25 -3.22
C GLU A 129 11.50 -12.27 -3.32
N ASP A 130 11.50 -11.42 -4.35
CA ASP A 130 12.57 -10.43 -4.57
C ASP A 130 12.64 -9.43 -3.41
N LEU A 131 11.48 -8.92 -2.97
CA LEU A 131 11.41 -8.01 -1.82
C LEU A 131 12.00 -8.65 -0.56
N LEU A 132 11.68 -9.91 -0.28
CA LEU A 132 12.24 -10.62 0.87
C LEU A 132 13.73 -10.88 0.74
N ASN A 133 14.26 -11.07 -0.47
CA ASN A 133 15.69 -11.24 -0.70
C ASN A 133 16.48 -9.94 -0.51
N GLU A 134 15.86 -8.77 -0.76
CA GLU A 134 16.44 -7.43 -0.59
C GLU A 134 16.41 -6.88 0.86
N LEU A 135 15.69 -7.57 1.77
CA LEU A 135 15.53 -7.21 3.18
C LEU A 135 16.49 -7.97 4.08
#